data_AF-A0A7Y8KF63-F1
#
_entry.id   AF-A0A7Y8KF63-F1
#
_cell.length_a   1.000
_cell.length_b   1.000
_cell.length_c   1.000
_cell.angle_alpha   90.00
_cell.angle_beta   90.00
_cell.angle_gamma   90.00
#
_symmetry.space_group_name_H-M   'P 1'
#
loop_
_entity.id
_entity.type
_entity.pdbx_description
1 polymer ?
#
loop_
_entity_poly.entity_id
_entity_poly.type
_entity_poly.pdbx_seq_one_letter_code
_entity_poly.pdbx_strand_id
1 'polypeptide(L)'
;TNYPLTLSVDDLGDGFGLSLLASQRVDPQRVCGYLQTALENLVTALEQAPHTALNQLSVLPAAEQQLLLEQFNATHADFPQSSTLHGRVEAQAALTPEAIAAVQQGRQLTYAELNQQANLLAHHLLALGVKPDDRVAIVARRGLDTLAGLLAI
;
A
#
# COMPACT_ATOMS: atom_id res chain seq x y z
N THR A 1 -21.49 -26.92 -19.77
CA THR A 1 -20.82 -27.82 -18.82
C THR A 1 -20.91 -27.18 -17.44
N ASN A 2 -20.91 -27.94 -16.33
CA ASN A 2 -20.92 -27.38 -14.97
C ASN A 2 -19.53 -26.95 -14.46
N TYR A 3 -18.50 -26.99 -15.32
CA TYR A 3 -17.12 -26.68 -14.99
C TYR A 3 -16.72 -25.32 -15.58
N PRO A 4 -16.17 -24.40 -14.77
CA PRO A 4 -15.80 -23.06 -15.23
C PRO A 4 -14.57 -23.04 -16.15
N LEU A 5 -13.77 -24.11 -16.13
CA LEU A 5 -12.60 -24.34 -16.97
C LEU A 5 -12.54 -25.82 -17.36
N THR A 6 -12.13 -26.11 -18.59
CA THR A 6 -11.84 -27.46 -19.07
C THR A 6 -10.62 -27.38 -19.98
N LEU A 7 -9.55 -28.08 -19.62
CA LEU A 7 -8.34 -28.18 -20.42
C LEU A 7 -8.28 -29.58 -21.05
N SER A 8 -8.18 -29.62 -22.37
CA SER A 8 -7.87 -30.84 -23.13
C SER A 8 -6.42 -30.80 -23.57
N VAL A 9 -5.73 -31.93 -23.41
CA VAL A 9 -4.35 -32.11 -23.86
C VAL A 9 -4.35 -33.23 -24.89
N ASP A 10 -3.92 -32.89 -26.09
CA ASP A 10 -3.79 -33.82 -27.21
C ASP A 10 -2.31 -34.10 -27.44
N ASP A 11 -1.92 -35.38 -27.38
CA ASP A 11 -0.57 -35.82 -27.76
C ASP A 11 -0.53 -36.04 -29.29
N LEU A 12 0.27 -35.24 -29.98
CA LEU A 12 0.42 -35.27 -31.44
C LEU A 12 1.59 -36.17 -31.86
N GLY A 13 2.35 -36.73 -30.91
CA GLY A 13 3.51 -37.58 -31.14
C GLY A 13 4.84 -36.83 -31.23
N ASP A 14 4.85 -35.63 -31.80
CA ASP A 14 6.00 -34.71 -31.85
C ASP A 14 5.83 -33.47 -30.96
N GLY A 15 4.69 -33.36 -30.28
CA GLY A 15 4.36 -32.28 -29.37
C GLY A 15 2.98 -32.45 -28.72
N PHE A 16 2.59 -31.47 -27.91
CA PHE A 16 1.29 -31.43 -27.25
C PHE A 16 0.45 -30.26 -27.74
N GLY A 17 -0.80 -30.54 -28.10
CA GLY A 17 -1.83 -29.52 -28.30
C GLY A 17 -2.59 -29.27 -27.00
N LEU A 18 -2.76 -28.01 -26.62
CA LEU A 18 -3.55 -27.62 -25.44
C LEU A 18 -4.75 -26.80 -25.88
N SER A 19 -5.96 -27.29 -25.57
CA SER A 19 -7.21 -26.59 -25.85
C SER A 19 -7.94 -26.26 -24.55
N LEU A 20 -8.16 -24.97 -24.30
CA LEU A 20 -8.87 -24.49 -23.12
C LEU A 20 -10.29 -24.03 -23.47
N LEU A 21 -11.27 -24.58 -22.77
CA LEU A 21 -12.64 -24.08 -22.72
C LEU A 21 -12.86 -23.38 -21.39
N ALA A 22 -13.17 -22.08 -21.43
CA ALA A 22 -13.47 -21.29 -20.24
C ALA A 22 -14.92 -20.77 -20.26
N SER A 23 -15.50 -20.63 -19.07
CA SER A 23 -16.75 -19.88 -18.89
C SER A 23 -16.52 -18.38 -19.13
N GLN A 24 -17.59 -17.63 -19.40
CA GLN A 24 -17.49 -16.17 -19.65
C GLN A 24 -16.98 -15.34 -18.45
N ARG A 25 -16.82 -15.94 -17.27
CA ARG A 25 -16.30 -15.27 -16.08
C ARG A 25 -14.77 -15.23 -16.04
N VAL A 26 -14.10 -15.99 -16.90
CA VAL A 26 -12.64 -16.15 -16.92
C VAL A 26 -12.15 -15.79 -18.30
N ASP A 27 -11.10 -14.98 -18.37
CA ASP A 27 -10.41 -14.69 -19.63
C ASP A 27 -9.63 -15.94 -20.08
N PRO A 28 -10.05 -16.64 -21.15
CA PRO A 28 -9.38 -17.84 -21.61
C PRO A 28 -7.95 -17.57 -22.08
N GLN A 29 -7.67 -16.40 -22.67
CA GLN A 29 -6.35 -16.08 -23.21
C GLN A 29 -5.32 -15.95 -22.09
N ARG A 30 -5.72 -15.29 -21.00
CA ARG A 30 -4.87 -15.13 -19.82
C ARG A 30 -4.54 -16.48 -19.16
N VAL A 31 -5.52 -17.37 -19.04
CA VAL A 31 -5.30 -18.73 -18.50
C VAL A 31 -4.40 -19.56 -19.43
N CYS A 32 -4.58 -19.45 -20.75
CA CYS A 32 -3.66 -20.08 -21.70
C CYS A 32 -2.24 -19.56 -21.54
N GLY A 33 -2.05 -18.24 -21.37
CA GLY A 33 -0.74 -17.65 -21.10
C GLY A 33 -0.09 -18.20 -19.82
N TYR A 34 -0.89 -18.43 -18.77
CA TYR A 34 -0.40 -19.02 -17.52
C TYR A 34 0.03 -20.47 -17.71
N LEU A 35 -0.78 -21.28 -18.39
CA LEU A 35 -0.47 -22.67 -18.68
C LEU A 35 0.77 -22.81 -19.56
N GLN A 36 0.88 -21.97 -20.59
CA GLN A 36 2.06 -21.94 -21.45
C GLN A 36 3.32 -21.61 -20.65
N THR A 37 3.29 -20.53 -19.86
CA THR A 37 4.45 -20.13 -19.03
C THR A 37 4.83 -21.21 -18.03
N ALA A 38 3.84 -21.83 -17.39
CA ALA A 38 4.06 -22.91 -16.42
C ALA A 38 4.71 -24.14 -17.07
N LEU A 39 4.25 -24.54 -18.26
CA LEU A 39 4.79 -25.70 -18.99
C LEU A 39 6.20 -25.42 -19.52
N GLU A 40 6.45 -24.24 -20.08
CA GLU A 40 7.79 -23.83 -20.53
C GLU A 40 8.79 -23.84 -19.36
N ASN A 41 8.41 -23.29 -18.21
CA ASN A 41 9.25 -23.29 -17.02
C ASN A 41 9.43 -24.69 -16.43
N LEU A 42 8.42 -25.56 -16.51
CA LEU A 42 8.52 -26.95 -16.07
C LEU A 42 9.49 -27.74 -16.95
N VAL A 43 9.39 -27.63 -18.28
CA VAL A 43 10.30 -28.30 -19.21
C VAL A 43 11.73 -27.81 -18.98
N THR A 44 11.93 -26.50 -18.88
CA THR A 44 13.24 -25.91 -18.59
C THR A 44 13.83 -26.42 -17.27
N ALA A 45 13.00 -26.53 -16.22
CA ALA A 45 13.44 -27.05 -14.93
C ALA A 45 13.79 -28.54 -15.01
N LEU A 46 13.02 -29.36 -15.73
CA LEU A 46 13.34 -30.78 -15.92
C LEU A 46 14.66 -30.99 -16.66
N GLU A 47 14.97 -30.14 -17.64
CA GLU A 47 16.21 -30.22 -18.43
C GLU A 47 17.44 -29.72 -17.65
N GLN A 48 17.31 -28.60 -16.93
CA GLN A 48 18.46 -27.90 -16.33
C GLN A 48 18.64 -28.17 -14.84
N ALA A 49 17.55 -28.34 -14.10
CA ALA A 49 17.55 -28.44 -12.64
C ALA A 49 16.36 -29.27 -12.14
N PRO A 50 16.34 -30.60 -12.37
CA PRO A 50 15.17 -31.46 -12.13
C PRO A 50 14.75 -31.56 -10.66
N HIS A 51 15.62 -31.12 -9.74
CA HIS A 51 15.33 -31.05 -8.30
C HIS A 51 14.71 -29.71 -7.86
N THR A 52 14.44 -28.79 -8.80
CA THR A 52 13.72 -27.53 -8.51
C THR A 52 12.33 -27.85 -7.95
N ALA A 53 11.96 -27.19 -6.86
CA ALA A 53 10.65 -27.39 -6.26
C ALA A 53 9.55 -26.79 -7.17
N LEU A 54 8.44 -27.50 -7.35
CA LEU A 54 7.34 -27.06 -8.23
C LEU A 54 6.80 -25.66 -7.89
N ASN A 55 6.80 -25.29 -6.61
CA ASN A 55 6.34 -23.98 -6.15
C ASN A 55 7.30 -22.82 -6.46
N GLN A 56 8.49 -23.11 -7.01
CA GLN A 56 9.44 -22.09 -7.48
C GLN A 56 9.29 -21.80 -8.97
N LEU A 57 8.49 -22.60 -9.68
CA LEU A 57 8.23 -22.37 -11.10
C LEU A 57 7.23 -21.23 -11.26
N SER A 58 7.63 -20.18 -11.98
CA SER A 58 6.72 -19.09 -12.32
C SER A 58 5.65 -19.60 -13.27
N VAL A 59 4.40 -19.22 -13.00
CA VAL A 59 3.26 -19.45 -13.91
C VAL A 59 2.82 -18.16 -14.58
N LEU A 60 3.46 -17.03 -14.26
CA LEU A 60 3.03 -15.71 -14.68
C LEU A 60 3.82 -15.24 -15.91
N PRO A 61 3.15 -14.89 -17.02
CA PRO A 61 3.80 -14.32 -18.19
C PRO A 61 4.59 -13.07 -17.84
N ALA A 62 5.76 -12.89 -18.46
CA ALA A 62 6.67 -11.79 -18.14
C ALA A 62 6.01 -10.40 -18.24
N ALA A 63 5.18 -10.17 -19.26
CA ALA A 63 4.46 -8.91 -19.42
C ALA A 63 3.49 -8.63 -18.27
N GLU A 64 2.82 -9.68 -17.77
CA GLU A 64 1.91 -9.54 -16.63
C GLU A 64 2.67 -9.37 -15.31
N GLN A 65 3.80 -10.08 -15.15
CA GLN A 65 4.70 -9.85 -14.02
C GLN A 65 5.18 -8.40 -13.97
N GLN A 66 5.56 -7.84 -15.12
CA GLN A 66 5.97 -6.44 -15.21
C GLN A 66 4.83 -5.49 -14.83
N LEU A 67 3.61 -5.74 -15.31
CA LEU A 67 2.42 -4.96 -14.92
C LEU A 67 2.20 -4.98 -13.40
N LEU A 68 2.23 -6.17 -12.80
CA LEU A 68 1.94 -6.34 -11.36
C LEU A 68 3.05 -5.80 -10.46
N LEU A 69 4.32 -5.99 -10.83
CA LEU A 69 5.45 -5.63 -9.98
C LEU A 69 5.92 -4.20 -10.20
N GLU A 70 5.86 -3.69 -11.43
CA GLU A 70 6.39 -2.37 -11.76
C GLU A 70 5.27 -1.34 -11.95
N GLN A 71 4.34 -1.60 -12.87
CA GLN A 71 3.38 -0.58 -13.29
C GLN A 71 2.35 -0.27 -12.20
N PHE A 72 1.79 -1.30 -11.55
CA PHE A 72 0.87 -1.11 -10.43
C PHE A 72 1.55 -0.59 -9.17
N ASN A 73 2.86 -0.85 -8.99
CA ASN A 73 3.64 -0.35 -7.87
C ASN A 73 4.47 0.90 -8.20
N ALA A 74 4.17 1.59 -9.31
CA ALA A 74 4.79 2.85 -9.68
C ALA A 74 4.28 4.02 -8.80
N THR A 75 4.34 3.84 -7.48
CA THR A 75 3.86 4.79 -6.47
C THR A 75 4.97 5.69 -5.94
N HIS A 76 6.13 5.71 -6.60
CA HIS A 76 7.23 6.58 -6.21
C HIS A 76 6.82 8.04 -6.44
N ALA A 77 6.77 8.81 -5.35
CA ALA A 77 6.57 10.24 -5.37
C ALA A 77 7.59 10.87 -4.44
N ASP A 78 8.22 11.95 -4.90
CA ASP A 78 9.16 12.70 -4.08
C ASP A 78 8.40 13.34 -2.92
N PHE A 79 8.61 12.82 -1.72
CA PHE A 79 8.04 13.37 -0.50
C PHE A 79 9.15 13.98 0.37
N PRO A 80 8.98 15.19 0.92
CA PRO A 80 9.97 15.80 1.81
C PRO A 80 10.11 14.97 3.10
N GLN A 81 11.14 14.14 3.17
CA GLN A 81 11.38 13.23 4.31
C GLN A 81 11.89 13.96 5.56
N SER A 82 12.40 15.19 5.42
CA SER A 82 12.98 15.96 6.52
C SER A 82 11.96 16.71 7.38
N SER A 83 10.69 16.80 6.95
CA SER A 83 9.66 17.55 7.67
C SER A 83 8.75 16.63 8.45
N THR A 84 8.67 16.83 9.76
CA THR A 84 7.67 16.19 10.62
C THR A 84 6.30 16.86 10.44
N LEU A 85 5.23 16.17 10.88
CA LEU A 85 3.89 16.76 10.88
C LEU A 85 3.85 18.06 11.71
N HIS A 86 4.41 18.05 12.93
CA HIS A 86 4.47 19.23 13.79
C HIS A 86 5.25 20.38 13.11
N GLY A 87 6.40 20.10 12.50
CA GLY A 87 7.20 21.11 11.81
C GLY A 87 6.48 21.75 10.62
N ARG A 88 5.61 20.99 9.92
CA ARG A 88 4.75 21.54 8.87
C ARG A 88 3.69 22.48 9.41
N VAL A 89 3.09 22.15 10.55
CA VAL A 89 2.09 23.02 11.20
C VAL A 89 2.75 24.28 11.74
N GLU A 90 3.94 24.16 12.35
CA GLU A 90 4.73 25.31 12.79
C GLU A 90 5.10 26.25 11.63
N ALA A 91 5.55 25.69 10.50
CA ALA A 91 5.84 26.47 9.30
C ALA A 91 4.59 27.18 8.77
N GLN A 92 3.44 26.52 8.75
CA GLN A 92 2.18 27.14 8.33
C GLN A 92 1.73 28.23 9.31
N ALA A 93 1.91 28.03 10.62
CA ALA A 93 1.60 29.02 11.65
C ALA A 93 2.51 30.25 11.56
N ALA A 94 3.77 30.08 11.15
CA ALA A 94 4.67 31.19 10.87
C ALA A 94 4.28 31.96 9.58
N LEU A 95 3.85 31.24 8.53
CA LEU A 95 3.49 31.84 7.24
C LEU A 95 2.15 32.57 7.27
N THR A 96 1.12 31.97 7.87
CA THR A 96 -0.25 32.50 7.91
C THR A 96 -0.85 32.35 9.31
N PRO A 97 -0.38 33.12 10.31
CA PRO A 97 -0.77 32.94 11.70
C PRO A 97 -2.28 33.11 11.93
N GLU A 98 -2.89 34.10 11.29
CA GLU A 98 -4.31 34.46 11.45
C GLU A 98 -5.26 33.59 10.61
N ALA A 99 -4.74 32.69 9.77
CA ALA A 99 -5.59 31.80 8.98
C ALA A 99 -6.26 30.77 9.90
N ILE A 100 -7.53 30.47 9.62
CA ILE A 100 -8.30 29.49 10.40
C ILE A 100 -7.76 28.08 10.11
N ALA A 101 -7.29 27.40 11.16
CA ALA A 101 -6.82 26.02 11.09
C ALA A 101 -7.95 25.01 11.35
N ALA A 102 -8.87 25.31 12.27
CA ALA A 102 -9.96 24.41 12.62
C ALA A 102 -11.21 25.16 13.11
N VAL A 103 -12.39 24.57 12.90
CA VAL A 103 -13.69 25.12 13.32
C VAL A 103 -14.54 24.02 13.95
N GLN A 104 -15.13 24.32 15.11
CA GLN A 104 -16.07 23.43 15.79
C GLN A 104 -17.16 24.24 16.51
N GLN A 105 -18.43 23.96 16.19
CA GLN A 105 -19.59 24.52 16.89
C GLN A 105 -19.50 26.04 17.12
N GLY A 106 -19.08 26.79 16.10
CA GLY A 106 -18.94 28.25 16.15
C GLY A 106 -17.66 28.76 16.80
N ARG A 107 -16.84 27.91 17.42
CA ARG A 107 -15.47 28.23 17.83
C ARG A 107 -14.52 27.97 16.68
N GLN A 108 -13.51 28.83 16.55
CA GLN A 108 -12.46 28.72 15.54
C GLN A 108 -11.10 28.76 16.25
N LEU A 109 -10.11 28.06 15.70
CA LEU A 109 -8.71 28.21 16.05
C LEU A 109 -7.95 28.66 14.82
N THR A 110 -7.12 29.69 14.98
CA THR A 110 -6.13 30.04 13.98
C THR A 110 -4.93 29.07 14.02
N TYR A 111 -4.09 29.09 12.99
CA TYR A 111 -2.85 28.31 13.01
C TYR A 111 -1.92 28.72 14.16
N ALA A 112 -1.85 30.02 14.48
CA ALA A 112 -1.07 30.50 15.61
C ALA A 112 -1.60 29.95 16.96
N GLU A 113 -2.92 30.01 17.18
CA GLU A 113 -3.53 29.53 18.42
C GLU A 113 -3.40 28.01 18.58
N LEU A 114 -3.63 27.25 17.50
CA LEU A 114 -3.48 25.80 17.51
C LEU A 114 -2.04 25.40 17.83
N ASN A 115 -1.05 26.03 17.19
CA ASN A 115 0.36 25.76 17.42
C ASN A 115 0.77 26.11 18.85
N GLN A 116 0.30 27.24 19.38
CA GLN A 116 0.57 27.65 20.76
C GLN A 116 0.00 26.65 21.77
N GLN A 117 -1.25 26.22 21.60
CA GLN A 117 -1.89 25.27 22.51
C GLN A 117 -1.20 23.90 22.47
N ALA A 118 -0.85 23.41 21.29
CA ALA A 118 -0.11 22.16 21.13
C ALA A 118 1.28 22.25 21.78
N ASN A 119 2.01 23.34 21.56
CA ASN A 119 3.34 23.53 22.13
C ASN A 119 3.30 23.62 23.66
N LEU A 120 2.33 24.31 24.25
CA LEU A 120 2.18 24.34 25.71
C LEU A 120 1.97 22.94 26.30
N LEU A 121 1.13 22.14 25.66
CA LEU A 121 0.89 20.76 26.09
C LEU A 121 2.13 19.88 25.89
N ALA A 122 2.83 20.01 24.76
CA ALA A 122 4.06 19.28 24.48
C ALA A 122 5.13 19.55 25.55
N HIS A 123 5.33 20.82 25.93
CA HIS A 123 6.28 21.18 27.00
C HIS A 123 5.85 20.61 28.36
N HIS A 124 4.55 20.54 28.63
CA HIS A 124 4.05 19.89 29.85
C HIS A 124 4.33 18.38 29.85
N LEU A 125 4.13 17.69 28.72
CA LEU A 125 4.44 16.27 28.58
C LEU A 125 5.94 15.99 28.73
N LEU A 126 6.79 16.84 28.13
CA LEU A 126 8.24 16.76 28.30
C LEU A 126 8.65 16.94 29.77
N ALA A 127 8.02 17.87 30.49
CA ALA A 127 8.25 18.07 31.92
C ALA A 127 7.81 16.87 32.78
N LEU A 128 6.82 16.10 32.33
CA LEU A 128 6.40 14.83 32.95
C LEU A 128 7.33 13.65 32.61
N GLY A 129 8.35 13.88 31.77
CA GLY A 129 9.36 12.90 31.42
C GLY A 129 9.05 12.05 30.19
N VAL A 130 8.05 12.43 29.38
CA VAL A 130 7.71 11.76 28.12
C VAL A 130 8.88 11.85 27.13
N LYS A 131 9.17 10.73 26.48
CA LYS A 131 10.24 10.57 25.48
C LYS A 131 9.68 10.05 24.15
N PRO A 132 10.45 10.16 23.05
CA PRO A 132 10.11 9.45 21.82
C PRO A 132 9.84 7.96 22.09
N ASP A 133 8.88 7.39 21.36
CA ASP A 133 8.36 6.02 21.51
C ASP A 133 7.52 5.74 22.77
N ASP A 134 7.35 6.71 23.67
CA ASP A 134 6.41 6.57 24.79
C ASP A 134 4.95 6.65 24.32
N ARG A 135 4.05 5.99 25.06
CA ARG A 135 2.61 5.94 24.74
C ARG A 135 1.85 6.94 25.61
N VAL A 136 1.28 7.96 24.98
CA VAL A 136 0.42 8.95 25.64
C VAL A 136 -1.03 8.74 25.20
N ALA A 137 -1.93 8.50 26.15
CA ALA A 137 -3.36 8.32 25.87
C ALA A 137 -4.10 9.67 25.88
N ILE A 138 -4.93 9.91 24.87
CA ILE A 138 -5.83 11.07 24.83
C ILE A 138 -7.24 10.63 25.24
N VAL A 139 -7.76 11.22 26.31
CA VAL A 139 -9.15 11.04 26.76
C VAL A 139 -9.85 12.39 26.72
N ALA A 140 -10.43 12.72 25.56
CA ALA A 140 -11.16 13.96 25.35
C ALA A 140 -12.36 13.71 24.43
N ARG A 141 -13.40 14.56 24.53
CA ARG A 141 -14.48 14.56 23.54
C ARG A 141 -13.95 15.17 22.24
N ARG A 142 -14.39 14.63 21.09
CA ARG A 142 -14.03 15.16 19.77
C ARG A 142 -14.20 16.68 19.74
N GLY A 143 -13.09 17.39 19.53
CA GLY A 143 -13.10 18.83 19.41
C GLY A 143 -11.73 19.47 19.24
N LEU A 144 -11.69 20.79 19.34
CA LEU A 144 -10.48 21.61 19.19
C LEU A 144 -9.39 21.19 20.19
N ASP A 145 -9.76 20.88 21.43
CA ASP A 145 -8.83 20.41 22.46
C ASP A 145 -8.22 19.04 22.11
N THR A 146 -9.00 18.15 21.47
CA THR A 146 -8.48 16.85 20.99
C THR A 146 -7.49 17.04 19.84
N LEU A 147 -7.76 18.01 18.95
CA LEU A 147 -6.85 18.32 17.83
C LEU A 147 -5.52 18.87 18.33
N ALA A 148 -5.55 19.81 19.28
CA ALA A 148 -4.33 20.32 19.92
C ALA A 148 -3.57 19.20 20.67
N GLY A 149 -4.32 18.30 21.35
CA GLY A 149 -3.76 17.11 21.99
C GLY A 149 -3.02 16.16 21.04
N LEU A 150 -3.61 15.88 19.88
CA LEU A 150 -3.01 15.03 18.85
C LEU A 150 -1.77 15.67 18.21
N LEU A 151 -1.72 17.00 18.12
CA LEU A 151 -0.57 17.72 17.58
C LEU A 151 0.59 17.81 18.59
N ALA A 152 0.28 17.79 19.89
CA ALA A 152 1.26 17.92 20.96
C ALA A 152 2.06 16.63 21.27
N ILE A 153 1.54 15.47 20.84
CA ILE A 153 2.10 14.13 21.07
C ILE A 153 2.78 13.64 19.80
#